data_AF-A0A672S622-F1
#
_entry.id   AF-A0A672S622-F1
#
_cell.length_a   1.000
_cell.length_b   1.000
_cell.length_c   1.000
_cell.angle_alpha   90.00
_cell.angle_beta   90.00
_cell.angle_gamma   90.00
#
_symmetry.space_group_name_H-M   'P 1'
#
loop_
_entity.id
_entity.type
_entity.pdbx_description
1 polymer ?
#
loop_
_entity_poly.entity_id
_entity_poly.type
_entity_poly.pdbx_seq_one_letter_code
_entity_poly.pdbx_strand_id
1 'polypeptide(L)'
;NVIKCRAAVAWEPNVPLMMEEIEVAPPQEGEIRIKVVATGVCHTDLYHLFEGKDKRGFPTVLGHEGAGVVESVGPGVTDFKPGDKVIPLFLSQCGECKFCKCPKTNLCDCSW
;
A
#
# COMPACT_ATOMS: atom_id res chain seq x y z
N ASN A 1 -12.13 8.65 -11.42
CA ASN A 1 -13.31 8.62 -10.53
C ASN A 1 -12.93 8.10 -9.16
N VAL A 2 -13.48 8.71 -8.11
CA VAL A 2 -13.40 8.21 -6.72
C VAL A 2 -14.21 6.91 -6.62
N ILE A 3 -13.69 5.91 -5.91
CA ILE A 3 -14.37 4.64 -5.63
C ILE A 3 -14.80 4.62 -4.17
N LYS A 4 -16.04 4.20 -3.91
CA LYS A 4 -16.50 3.82 -2.56
C LYS A 4 -16.34 2.32 -2.37
N CYS A 5 -15.64 1.90 -1.32
CA CYS A 5 -15.42 0.49 -1.02
C CYS A 5 -15.23 0.24 0.47
N ARG A 6 -15.26 -1.03 0.88
CA ARG A 6 -15.01 -1.42 2.27
C ARG A 6 -13.51 -1.51 2.56
N ALA A 7 -13.09 -1.04 3.73
CA ALA A 7 -11.75 -1.24 4.28
C ALA A 7 -11.81 -1.50 5.79
N ALA A 8 -10.79 -2.17 6.33
CA ALA A 8 -10.61 -2.32 7.77
C ALA A 8 -9.72 -1.15 8.27
N VAL A 9 -10.31 -0.24 9.03
CA VAL A 9 -9.66 1.00 9.50
C VAL A 9 -9.27 0.85 10.97
N ALA A 10 -8.01 1.16 11.27
CA ALA A 10 -7.51 1.34 12.62
C ALA A 10 -7.63 2.82 13.00
N TRP A 11 -8.62 3.16 13.82
CA TRP A 11 -8.84 4.53 14.26
C TRP A 11 -7.84 4.98 15.32
N GLU A 12 -7.47 4.07 16.22
CA GLU A 12 -6.56 4.31 17.35
C GLU A 12 -5.67 3.07 17.58
N PRO A 13 -4.53 3.21 18.29
CA PRO A 13 -3.78 2.05 18.74
C PRO A 13 -4.57 1.22 19.76
N ASN A 14 -4.36 -0.09 19.76
CA ASN A 14 -4.90 -1.02 20.75
C ASN A 14 -6.43 -1.11 20.80
N VAL A 15 -7.12 -0.76 19.71
CA VAL A 15 -8.56 -1.01 19.51
C VAL A 15 -8.77 -1.95 18.32
N PRO A 16 -9.88 -2.71 18.28
CA PRO A 16 -10.23 -3.52 17.11
C PRO A 16 -10.36 -2.68 15.83
N LEU A 17 -10.04 -3.29 14.70
CA LEU A 17 -10.28 -2.69 13.38
C LEU A 17 -11.78 -2.54 13.12
N MET A 18 -12.18 -1.42 12.53
CA MET A 18 -13.57 -1.16 12.14
C MET A 18 -13.72 -1.33 10.64
N MET A 19 -14.74 -2.08 10.22
CA MET A 19 -15.10 -2.18 8.80
C MET A 19 -15.88 -0.93 8.39
N GLU A 20 -15.25 -0.09 7.58
CA GLU A 20 -15.80 1.20 7.13
C GLU A 20 -16.03 1.21 5.62
N GLU A 21 -16.95 2.05 5.15
CA GLU A 21 -16.97 2.50 3.76
C GLU A 21 -16.03 3.70 3.61
N ILE A 22 -15.06 3.61 2.71
CA ILE A 22 -14.06 4.66 2.45
C ILE A 22 -14.13 5.13 0.99
N GLU A 23 -13.59 6.32 0.75
CA GLU A 23 -13.39 6.89 -0.58
C GLU A 23 -11.93 6.74 -1.02
N VAL A 24 -11.71 6.04 -2.12
CA VAL A 24 -10.39 5.87 -2.74
C VAL A 24 -10.30 6.77 -3.98
N ALA A 25 -9.41 7.75 -3.92
CA ALA A 25 -9.13 8.68 -5.01
C ALA A 25 -8.67 7.94 -6.29
N PRO A 26 -8.80 8.55 -7.49
CA PRO A 26 -8.11 8.06 -8.68
C PRO A 26 -6.58 8.14 -8.51
N PRO A 27 -5.81 7.27 -9.19
CA PRO A 27 -4.35 7.32 -9.13
C PRO A 27 -3.81 8.62 -9.75
N GLN A 28 -2.79 9.20 -9.11
CA GLN A 28 -2.03 10.36 -9.58
C GLN A 28 -0.91 9.95 -10.55
N GLU A 29 -0.13 10.92 -11.03
CA GLU A 29 1.02 10.65 -11.89
C GLU A 29 1.99 9.64 -11.24
N GLY A 30 2.37 8.61 -11.99
CA GLY A 30 3.23 7.52 -11.50
C GLY A 30 2.56 6.50 -10.57
N GLU A 31 1.28 6.65 -10.24
CA GLU A 31 0.55 5.74 -9.35
C GLU A 31 -0.27 4.70 -10.11
N ILE A 32 -0.51 3.55 -9.48
CA ILE A 32 -1.49 2.56 -9.93
C ILE A 32 -2.52 2.32 -8.84
N ARG A 33 -3.78 2.09 -9.23
CA ARG A 33 -4.85 1.69 -8.31
C ARG A 33 -5.16 0.22 -8.50
N ILE A 34 -5.12 -0.54 -7.42
CA ILE A 34 -5.22 -2.00 -7.42
C ILE A 34 -6.53 -2.43 -6.76
N LYS A 35 -7.28 -3.31 -7.40
CA LYS A 35 -8.32 -4.10 -6.75
C LYS A 35 -7.68 -5.29 -6.05
N VAL A 36 -7.52 -5.19 -4.73
CA VAL A 36 -7.00 -6.29 -3.91
C VAL A 36 -7.96 -7.48 -3.98
N VAL A 37 -7.42 -8.67 -4.27
CA VAL A 37 -8.18 -9.92 -4.38
C VAL A 37 -7.99 -10.77 -3.12
N ALA A 38 -6.78 -10.79 -2.59
CA ALA A 38 -6.45 -11.47 -1.33
C ALA A 38 -5.35 -10.69 -0.60
N THR A 39 -5.33 -10.80 0.73
CA THR A 39 -4.23 -10.30 1.57
C THR A 39 -4.03 -11.24 2.75
N GLY A 40 -2.76 -11.46 3.11
CA GLY A 40 -2.37 -12.08 4.37
C GLY A 40 -2.52 -11.09 5.54
N VAL A 41 -2.48 -11.62 6.77
CA VAL A 41 -2.32 -10.83 8.00
C VAL A 41 -0.95 -11.15 8.55
N CYS A 42 -0.06 -10.14 8.54
CA CYS A 42 1.30 -10.29 9.01
C CYS A 42 1.40 -9.82 10.46
N HIS A 43 2.34 -10.39 11.22
CA HIS A 43 2.57 -9.96 12.59
C HIS A 43 2.99 -8.49 12.68
N THR A 44 3.62 -7.91 11.65
CA THR A 44 3.97 -6.48 11.61
C THR A 44 2.74 -5.57 11.63
N ASP A 45 1.59 -6.01 11.10
CA ASP A 45 0.33 -5.28 11.23
C ASP A 45 -0.11 -5.21 12.70
N LEU A 46 0.03 -6.34 13.42
CA LEU A 46 -0.26 -6.45 14.85
C LEU A 46 0.73 -5.64 15.69
N TYR A 47 2.01 -5.64 15.32
CA TYR A 47 3.04 -4.86 15.99
C TYR A 47 2.69 -3.37 15.97
N HIS A 48 2.32 -2.81 14.82
CA HIS A 48 1.91 -1.41 14.73
C HIS A 48 0.69 -1.11 15.61
N LEU A 49 -0.32 -1.99 15.56
CA LEU A 49 -1.59 -1.82 16.27
C LEU A 49 -1.48 -2.00 17.78
N PHE A 50 -0.71 -2.98 18.26
CA PHE A 50 -0.73 -3.47 19.65
C PHE A 50 0.59 -3.35 20.41
N GLU A 51 1.72 -3.08 19.76
CA GLU A 51 3.03 -3.06 20.42
C GLU A 51 3.71 -1.69 20.29
N GLY A 52 3.97 -1.26 19.05
CA GLY A 52 4.61 0.04 18.75
C GLY A 52 3.75 1.23 19.14
N LYS A 53 2.45 1.21 18.81
CA LYS A 53 1.43 2.20 19.22
C LYS A 53 1.83 3.68 19.00
N ASP A 54 2.62 3.98 17.96
CA ASP A 54 2.95 5.37 17.61
C ASP A 54 1.69 6.08 17.10
N LYS A 55 1.15 6.98 17.94
CA LYS A 55 -0.10 7.70 17.66
C LYS A 55 -0.06 8.53 16.36
N ARG A 56 1.13 8.89 15.87
CA ARG A 56 1.28 9.64 14.60
C ARG A 56 0.86 8.82 13.37
N GLY A 57 0.80 7.50 13.49
CA GLY A 57 0.38 6.59 12.43
C GLY A 57 -1.12 6.30 12.36
N PHE A 58 -1.96 6.98 13.16
CA PHE A 58 -3.40 6.76 13.20
C PHE A 58 -4.19 8.04 12.84
N PRO A 59 -5.36 7.93 12.18
CA PRO A 59 -6.00 6.70 11.69
C PRO A 59 -5.27 6.11 10.47
N THR A 60 -5.36 4.79 10.28
CA THR A 60 -4.70 4.09 9.15
C THR A 60 -5.44 2.85 8.66
N VAL A 61 -5.19 2.47 7.41
CA VAL A 61 -5.57 1.16 6.84
C VAL A 61 -4.31 0.31 6.80
N LEU A 62 -4.30 -0.77 7.58
CA LEU A 62 -3.17 -1.71 7.66
C LEU A 62 -3.18 -2.70 6.48
N GLY A 63 -2.18 -3.57 6.43
CA GLY A 63 -2.04 -4.62 5.42
C GLY A 63 -0.98 -4.28 4.38
N HIS A 64 -0.05 -5.22 4.17
CA HIS A 64 1.08 -5.07 3.25
C HIS A 64 1.46 -6.38 2.54
N GLU A 65 0.61 -7.40 2.63
CA GLU A 65 0.83 -8.74 2.07
C GLU A 65 -0.29 -9.10 1.10
N GLY A 66 -0.52 -8.23 0.12
CA GLY A 66 -1.64 -8.33 -0.82
C GLY A 66 -1.27 -8.88 -2.19
N ALA A 67 -2.26 -9.38 -2.92
CA ALA A 67 -2.20 -9.59 -4.37
C ALA A 67 -3.51 -9.14 -5.00
N GLY A 68 -3.44 -8.58 -6.20
CA GLY A 68 -4.60 -7.98 -6.82
C GLY A 68 -4.49 -7.83 -8.33
N VAL A 69 -5.43 -7.05 -8.86
CA VAL A 69 -5.53 -6.74 -10.28
C VAL A 69 -5.52 -5.23 -10.45
N VAL A 70 -4.74 -4.70 -11.38
CA VAL A 70 -4.73 -3.27 -11.71
C VAL A 70 -6.13 -2.87 -12.19
N GLU A 71 -6.72 -1.88 -11.52
CA GLU A 71 -8.02 -1.30 -11.89
C GLU A 71 -7.84 -0.11 -12.82
N SER A 72 -6.93 0.80 -12.49
CA SER A 72 -6.54 1.94 -13.31
C SER A 72 -5.10 2.36 -13.03
N VAL A 73 -4.52 3.11 -13.98
CA VAL A 73 -3.18 3.69 -13.88
C VAL A 73 -3.27 5.20 -14.03
N GLY A 74 -2.40 5.91 -13.34
CA GLY A 74 -2.27 7.36 -13.48
C GLY A 74 -1.42 7.77 -14.68
N PRO A 75 -1.31 9.09 -14.94
CA PRO A 75 -0.46 9.61 -16.00
C PRO A 75 0.99 9.13 -15.89
N GLY A 76 1.65 8.93 -17.04
CA GLY A 76 3.07 8.54 -17.10
C GLY A 76 3.37 7.06 -16.81
N VAL A 77 2.42 6.28 -16.28
CA VAL A 77 2.60 4.85 -16.07
C VAL A 77 2.52 4.10 -17.40
N THR A 78 3.61 3.45 -17.79
CA THR A 78 3.70 2.64 -19.02
C THR A 78 3.84 1.15 -18.78
N ASP A 79 4.30 0.76 -17.59
CA ASP A 79 4.66 -0.63 -17.27
C ASP A 79 3.47 -1.49 -16.83
N PHE A 80 2.32 -0.85 -16.58
CA PHE A 80 1.09 -1.50 -16.11
C PHE A 80 -0.11 -1.04 -16.93
N LYS A 81 -1.10 -1.92 -17.05
CA LYS A 81 -2.43 -1.61 -17.60
C LYS A 81 -3.53 -2.30 -16.81
N PRO A 82 -4.79 -1.80 -16.88
CA PRO A 82 -5.94 -2.47 -16.27
C PRO A 82 -6.01 -3.96 -16.64
N GLY A 83 -6.26 -4.81 -15.65
CA GLY A 83 -6.33 -6.27 -15.80
C GLY A 83 -5.03 -7.03 -15.48
N ASP A 84 -3.89 -6.34 -15.37
CA ASP A 84 -2.64 -6.99 -14.96
C ASP A 84 -2.72 -7.49 -13.51
N LYS A 85 -2.18 -8.68 -13.24
CA LYS A 85 -2.05 -9.23 -11.89
C LYS A 85 -0.78 -8.68 -11.25
N VAL A 86 -0.89 -8.14 -10.06
CA VAL A 86 0.20 -7.42 -9.38
C VAL A 86 0.28 -7.76 -7.90
N ILE A 87 1.47 -7.60 -7.33
CA ILE A 87 1.77 -7.69 -5.90
C ILE A 87 2.35 -6.32 -5.49
N PRO A 88 1.69 -5.53 -4.62
CA PRO A 88 2.28 -4.32 -4.07
C PRO A 88 3.47 -4.67 -3.15
N LEU A 89 4.44 -3.77 -3.07
CA LEU A 89 5.65 -3.94 -2.26
C LEU A 89 5.73 -2.82 -1.22
N PHE A 90 6.10 -3.18 0.01
CA PHE A 90 6.36 -2.21 1.08
C PHE A 90 7.74 -1.53 0.95
N LEU A 91 8.59 -2.02 0.04
CA LEU A 91 9.87 -1.42 -0.32
C LEU A 91 9.80 -0.87 -1.75
N SER A 92 10.21 0.38 -1.90
CA SER A 92 10.33 1.04 -3.20
C SER A 92 11.58 0.61 -3.95
N GLN A 93 11.56 0.72 -5.28
CA GLN A 93 12.72 0.51 -6.14
C GLN A 93 12.67 1.45 -7.35
N CYS A 94 13.17 2.69 -7.19
CA CYS A 94 13.09 3.69 -8.27
C CYS A 94 14.04 3.43 -9.46
N GLY A 95 14.96 2.47 -9.35
CA GLY A 95 15.91 2.11 -10.42
C GLY A 95 17.07 3.10 -10.60
N GLU A 96 16.90 4.37 -10.20
CA GLU A 96 17.86 5.43 -10.55
C GLU A 96 18.81 5.86 -9.42
N CYS A 97 18.42 5.66 -8.16
CA CYS A 97 19.21 6.10 -7.01
C CYS A 97 20.47 5.23 -6.79
N LYS A 98 21.42 5.75 -5.99
CA LYS A 98 22.68 5.05 -5.67
C LYS A 98 22.45 3.68 -5.03
N PHE A 99 21.36 3.52 -4.28
CA PHE A 99 21.03 2.27 -3.59
C PHE A 99 20.45 1.24 -4.56
N CYS A 100 19.50 1.65 -5.43
CA CYS A 100 18.95 0.77 -6.48
C CYS A 100 20.03 0.29 -7.46
N LYS A 101 21.06 1.10 -7.74
CA LYS A 101 22.18 0.73 -8.61
C LYS A 101 23.27 -0.10 -7.90
N CYS A 102 23.17 -0.31 -6.58
CA CYS A 102 24.15 -1.05 -5.79
C CYS A 102 23.70 -2.52 -5.60
N PRO A 103 24.45 -3.52 -6.09
CA PRO A 103 24.05 -4.93 -6.02
C PRO A 103 24.12 -5.53 -4.61
N LYS A 104 24.55 -4.75 -3.60
CA LYS A 104 24.72 -5.20 -2.21
C LYS A 104 23.52 -4.88 -1.31
N THR A 105 22.53 -4.14 -1.81
CA THR A 105 21.40 -3.68 -1.02
C THR A 105 20.11 -3.68 -1.84
N ASN A 106 18.98 -3.76 -1.16
CA ASN A 106 17.64 -3.57 -1.71
C ASN A 106 17.01 -2.25 -1.25
N LEU A 107 17.81 -1.34 -0.67
CA LEU A 107 17.33 -0.04 -0.25
C LEU A 107 17.08 0.89 -1.44
N CYS A 108 16.28 1.92 -1.20
CA CYS A 108 15.92 2.96 -2.17
C CYS A 108 15.83 4.31 -1.44
N ASP A 109 16.22 5.40 -2.12
CA ASP A 109 16.09 6.76 -1.57
C ASP A 109 14.62 7.24 -1.53
N CYS A 110 13.76 6.65 -2.37
CA CYS A 110 12.32 6.85 -2.28
C CYS A 110 11.77 5.95 -1.17
N SER A 111 11.23 6.53 -0.12
CA SER A 111 10.54 5.81 0.97
C SER A 111 9.28 6.57 1.38
N TRP A 112 8.47 5.93 2.21
CA TRP A 112 7.21 6.45 2.76
C TRP A 112 7.42 7.69 3.64
#